data_AF-A0A7X8K0X3-F1
#
_entry.id   AF-A0A7X8K0X3-F1
#
_cell.length_a   1.000
_cell.length_b   1.000
_cell.length_c   1.000
_cell.angle_alpha   90.00
_cell.angle_beta   90.00
_cell.angle_gamma   90.00
#
_symmetry.space_group_name_H-M   'P 1'
#
loop_
_entity.id
_entity.type
_entity.pdbx_description
1 polymer ?
#
loop_
_entity_poly.entity_id
_entity_poly.type
_entity_poly.pdbx_seq_one_letter_code
_entity_poly.pdbx_strand_id
1 'polypeptide(L)'
;MKISGQGPVNPFKIYNQQQQLKQKDGKFRPVGDTLELSPEAKKVQELVRLGAELPEVRVELIREIRSRLENQTYHVSPQQLAESILKSMQEEK
;
A
#
# COMPACT_ATOMS: atom_id res chain seq x y z
N MET A 1 8.06 8.15 69.74
CA MET A 1 8.13 8.18 68.26
C MET A 1 6.89 7.50 67.71
N LYS A 2 6.13 8.14 66.81
CA LYS A 2 4.97 7.53 66.14
C LYS A 2 5.39 7.12 64.73
N ILE A 3 5.50 5.82 64.46
CA ILE A 3 5.62 5.30 63.09
C ILE A 3 4.20 5.15 62.54
N SER A 4 3.82 6.04 61.63
CA SER A 4 2.60 5.92 60.83
C SER A 4 2.78 4.78 59.84
N GLY A 5 2.43 3.56 60.26
CA GLY A 5 2.42 2.37 59.41
C GLY A 5 1.39 2.55 58.31
N GLN A 6 1.86 2.52 57.06
CA GLN A 6 1.00 2.46 55.88
C GLN A 6 0.00 1.31 56.05
N GLY A 7 -1.27 1.58 55.74
CA GLY A 7 -2.39 0.67 55.94
C GLY A 7 -2.21 -0.70 55.27
N PRO A 8 -3.14 -1.64 55.50
CA PRO A 8 -2.97 -3.05 55.13
C PRO A 8 -2.65 -3.18 53.65
N VAL A 9 -1.42 -3.63 53.37
CA VAL A 9 -0.95 -3.91 52.01
C VAL A 9 -1.76 -5.09 51.49
N ASN A 10 -2.54 -4.88 50.41
CA ASN A 10 -3.32 -5.94 49.81
C ASN A 10 -2.44 -6.75 48.83
N PRO A 11 -1.99 -7.96 49.20
CA PRO A 11 -1.04 -8.74 48.42
C PRO A 11 -1.60 -9.15 47.04
N PHE A 12 -2.91 -9.31 46.93
CA PHE A 12 -3.58 -9.67 45.68
C PHE A 12 -3.48 -8.54 44.63
N LYS A 13 -3.55 -7.28 45.07
CA LYS A 13 -3.38 -6.13 44.17
C LYS A 13 -1.95 -6.03 43.63
N ILE A 14 -0.95 -6.28 44.49
CA ILE A 14 0.47 -6.25 44.10
C ILE A 14 0.76 -7.38 43.10
N TYR A 15 0.25 -8.58 43.37
CA TYR A 15 0.40 -9.72 42.47
C TYR A 15 -0.20 -9.43 41.09
N ASN A 16 -1.43 -8.91 41.04
CA ASN A 16 -2.08 -8.56 39.78
C ASN A 16 -1.37 -7.41 39.04
N GLN A 17 -0.85 -6.42 39.76
CA GLN A 17 -0.07 -5.34 39.16
C GLN A 17 1.23 -5.87 38.56
N GLN A 18 1.91 -6.80 39.23
CA GLN A 18 3.13 -7.43 38.73
C GLN A 18 2.86 -8.30 37.49
N GLN A 19 1.72 -8.99 37.44
CA GLN A 19 1.31 -9.76 36.26
C GLN A 19 1.01 -8.85 35.06
N GLN A 20 0.37 -7.70 35.27
CA GLN A 20 0.10 -6.73 34.20
C GLN A 20 1.37 -6.04 33.68
N LEU A 21 2.38 -5.83 34.53
CA LEU A 21 3.68 -5.30 34.13
C LEU A 21 4.48 -6.31 33.31
N LYS A 22 4.43 -7.60 33.67
CA LYS A 22 5.10 -8.68 32.89
C LYS A 22 4.54 -8.87 31.48
N GLN A 23 3.28 -8.51 31.24
CA GLN A 23 2.65 -8.61 29.91
C GLN A 23 2.93 -7.41 29.00
N LYS A 24 3.41 -6.27 29.54
CA LYS A 24 3.62 -5.04 28.77
C LYS A 24 4.98 -4.93 28.07
N ASP A 25 5.94 -5.81 28.40
CA ASP A 25 7.28 -5.79 27.81
C ASP A 25 7.47 -6.76 26.64
N GLY A 26 6.38 -7.21 26.03
CA GLY A 26 6.39 -7.98 24.79
C GLY A 26 6.58 -7.12 23.54
N LYS A 27 7.50 -6.15 23.53
CA LYS A 27 7.96 -5.61 22.25
C LYS A 27 8.77 -6.71 21.58
N PHE A 28 8.14 -7.41 20.64
CA PHE A 28 8.80 -8.37 19.76
C PHE A 28 10.00 -7.65 19.12
N ARG A 29 11.20 -7.93 19.63
CA ARG A 29 12.44 -7.52 18.99
C ARG A 29 12.70 -8.59 17.94
N PRO A 30 12.62 -8.29 16.64
CA PRO A 30 13.00 -9.25 15.63
C PRO A 30 14.44 -9.68 15.90
N VAL A 31 14.64 -10.98 16.14
CA VAL A 31 15.96 -11.57 16.31
C VAL A 31 16.47 -11.89 14.90
N GLY A 32 17.09 -10.91 14.25
CA GLY A 32 17.63 -11.03 12.90
C GLY A 32 17.67 -9.69 12.17
N ASP A 33 18.28 -9.71 10.98
CA ASP A 33 18.33 -8.54 10.11
C ASP A 33 16.92 -8.20 9.61
N THR A 34 16.53 -6.94 9.74
CA THR A 34 15.25 -6.43 9.28
C THR A 34 15.43 -5.63 8.00
N LEU A 35 14.69 -5.99 6.95
CA LEU A 35 14.55 -5.19 5.74
C LEU A 35 13.30 -4.33 5.87
N GLU A 36 13.46 -3.03 6.07
CA GLU A 36 12.36 -2.07 6.06
C GLU A 36 12.37 -1.28 4.75
N LEU A 37 11.22 -1.26 4.06
CA LEU A 37 11.02 -0.37 2.91
C LEU A 37 10.95 1.08 3.37
N SER A 38 11.55 1.98 2.58
CA SER A 38 11.43 3.41 2.80
C SER A 38 9.95 3.85 2.72
N PRO A 39 9.57 4.96 3.37
CA PRO A 39 8.22 5.51 3.26
C PRO A 39 7.79 5.75 1.80
N GLU A 40 8.72 6.20 0.96
CA GLU A 40 8.51 6.46 -0.46
C GLU A 40 8.26 5.16 -1.23
N ALA A 41 9.03 4.11 -0.94
CA ALA A 41 8.85 2.80 -1.57
C ALA A 41 7.49 2.18 -1.21
N LYS A 42 7.04 2.34 0.05
CA LYS A 42 5.70 1.93 0.48
C LYS A 42 4.60 2.67 -0.27
N LYS A 43 4.78 3.99 -0.46
CA LYS A 43 3.84 4.82 -1.23
C LYS A 43 3.76 4.41 -2.70
N VAL A 44 4.91 4.11 -3.33
CA VAL A 44 4.95 3.60 -4.71
C VAL A 44 4.25 2.25 -4.81
N GLN A 45 4.50 1.33 -3.87
CA GLN A 45 3.83 0.03 -3.83
C GLN A 45 2.31 0.17 -3.72
N GLU A 46 1.82 1.08 -2.88
CA GLU A 46 0.39 1.36 -2.72
C GLU A 46 -0.21 1.90 -4.01
N LEU A 47 0.46 2.87 -4.67
CA LEU A 47 0.01 3.42 -5.94
C LEU A 47 -0.03 2.38 -7.06
N VAL A 48 0.96 1.48 -7.13
CA VAL A 48 0.99 0.37 -8.08
C VAL A 48 -0.17 -0.59 -7.83
N ARG A 49 -0.45 -0.92 -6.56
CA ARG A 49 -1.58 -1.78 -6.19
C ARG A 49 -2.91 -1.14 -6.58
N LEU A 50 -3.12 0.13 -6.25
CA LEU A 50 -4.32 0.88 -6.63
C LEU A 50 -4.46 0.95 -8.15
N GLY A 51 -3.36 1.16 -8.88
CA GLY A 51 -3.35 1.15 -10.35
C GLY A 51 -3.74 -0.19 -10.96
N ALA A 52 -3.39 -1.31 -10.32
CA ALA A 52 -3.77 -2.66 -10.76
C ALA A 52 -5.23 -3.01 -10.42
N GLU A 53 -5.78 -2.42 -9.37
CA GLU A 53 -7.19 -2.58 -8.94
C GLU A 53 -8.15 -1.67 -9.71
N LEU A 54 -7.64 -0.62 -10.39
CA LEU A 54 -8.45 0.14 -11.31
C LEU A 54 -8.96 -0.81 -12.41
N PRO A 55 -10.26 -0.80 -12.73
CA PRO A 55 -10.78 -1.59 -13.83
C PRO A 55 -9.94 -1.26 -15.05
N GLU A 56 -9.48 -2.28 -15.78
CA GLU A 56 -8.70 -2.12 -17.00
C GLU A 56 -9.48 -1.15 -17.90
N VAL A 57 -9.08 0.13 -17.93
CA VAL A 57 -9.95 1.30 -18.23
C VAL A 57 -10.44 1.33 -19.69
N ARG A 58 -10.26 0.22 -20.42
CA ARG A 58 -10.44 0.13 -21.85
C ARG A 58 -11.25 -1.09 -22.27
N VAL A 59 -11.94 -1.83 -21.39
CA VAL A 59 -12.77 -2.96 -21.84
C VAL A 59 -13.75 -2.53 -22.94
N GLU A 60 -14.44 -1.41 -22.75
CA GLU A 60 -15.35 -0.83 -23.73
C GLU A 60 -14.61 -0.37 -25.00
N LEU A 61 -13.47 0.31 -24.85
CA LEU A 61 -12.66 0.78 -25.98
C LEU A 61 -12.08 -0.37 -26.80
N ILE A 62 -11.58 -1.42 -26.15
CA ILE A 62 -11.06 -2.65 -26.78
C ILE A 62 -12.19 -3.35 -27.51
N ARG A 63 -13.37 -3.46 -26.89
CA ARG A 63 -14.55 -4.07 -27.50
C ARG A 63 -15.00 -3.29 -28.75
N GLU A 64 -15.01 -1.96 -28.69
CA GLU A 64 -15.33 -1.11 -29.83
C GLU A 64 -14.32 -1.28 -30.97
N ILE A 65 -13.02 -1.17 -30.67
CA ILE A 65 -11.96 -1.33 -31.68
C ILE A 65 -12.01 -2.72 -32.31
N ARG A 66 -12.19 -3.77 -31.50
CA ARG A 66 -12.33 -5.15 -31.99
C ARG A 66 -13.53 -5.30 -32.92
N SER A 67 -14.68 -4.75 -32.54
CA SER A 67 -15.87 -4.75 -33.40
C SER A 67 -15.62 -4.02 -34.73
N ARG A 68 -14.91 -2.88 -34.72
CA ARG A 68 -14.57 -2.14 -35.94
C ARG A 68 -13.57 -2.90 -36.82
N LEU A 69 -12.64 -3.64 -36.23
CA LEU A 69 -11.71 -4.51 -36.96
C LEU A 69 -12.45 -5.69 -37.62
N GLU A 70 -13.31 -6.38 -36.88
CA GLU A 70 -14.13 -7.49 -37.39
C GLU A 70 -15.04 -7.04 -38.54
N ASN A 71 -15.61 -5.84 -38.44
CA ASN A 71 -16.45 -5.25 -39.48
C ASN A 71 -15.66 -4.53 -40.59
N GLN A 72 -14.32 -4.58 -40.58
CA GLN A 72 -13.44 -3.89 -41.54
C GLN A 72 -13.67 -2.36 -41.65
N THR A 73 -14.21 -1.74 -40.60
CA THR A 73 -14.47 -0.29 -40.51
C THR A 73 -13.43 0.46 -39.66
N TYR A 74 -12.42 -0.25 -39.18
CA TYR A 74 -11.26 0.35 -38.53
C TYR A 74 -10.26 0.82 -39.59
N HIS A 75 -10.09 2.13 -39.72
CA HIS A 75 -9.15 2.76 -40.63
C HIS A 75 -8.31 3.80 -39.91
N VAL A 76 -6.99 3.75 -40.11
CA VAL A 76 -6.04 4.75 -39.61
C VAL A 76 -5.47 5.47 -40.82
N SER A 77 -5.66 6.80 -40.88
CA SER A 77 -5.11 7.57 -41.98
C SER A 77 -3.59 7.75 -41.83
N PRO A 78 -2.84 7.92 -42.93
CA PRO A 78 -1.42 8.23 -42.86
C PRO A 78 -1.09 9.46 -42.02
N GLN A 79 -1.99 10.47 -42.01
CA GLN A 79 -1.84 11.68 -41.21
C GLN A 79 -1.93 11.37 -39.72
N GLN A 80 -2.94 10.59 -39.30
CA GLN A 80 -3.10 10.17 -37.90
C GLN A 80 -1.91 9.35 -37.40
N LEU A 81 -1.35 8.50 -38.27
CA LEU A 81 -0.15 7.75 -37.96
C LEU A 81 1.07 8.67 -37.76
N ALA A 82 1.30 9.60 -38.69
CA ALA A 82 2.42 10.54 -38.62
C ALA A 82 2.35 11.43 -37.37
N GLU A 83 1.16 11.97 -37.05
CA GLU A 83 0.94 12.77 -35.84
C GLU A 83 1.25 11.97 -34.57
N SER A 84 0.83 10.70 -34.51
CA SER A 84 1.06 9.84 -33.33
C SER A 84 2.55 9.56 -33.11
N ILE A 85 3.31 9.32 -34.19
CA ILE A 85 4.76 9.11 -34.14
C ILE A 85 5.47 10.37 -33.62
N LEU A 86 5.11 11.54 -34.16
CA LEU A 86 5.73 12.80 -33.74
C LEU A 86 5.43 13.10 -32.27
N LYS A 87 4.19 12.85 -31.83
CA LYS A 87 3.79 13.04 -30.44
C LYS A 87 4.57 12.14 -29.49
N SER A 88 4.74 10.85 -29.82
CA SER A 88 5.50 9.93 -28.95
C SER A 88 6.97 10.35 -28.80
N MET A 89 7.58 10.88 -29.87
CA MET A 89 8.95 11.40 -29.82
C MET A 89 9.11 12.66 -28.97
N GLN A 90 8.03 13.42 -28.74
CA GLN A 90 8.03 14.62 -27.90
C GLN A 90 7.83 14.30 -26.42
N GLU A 91 7.06 13.25 -26.10
CA GLU A 91 6.77 12.83 -24.72
C GLU A 91 7.93 12.09 -24.05
N GLU A 92 8.90 11.57 -24.83
CA GLU A 92 10.11 10.89 -24.31
C GLU A 92 11.26 11.85 -23.92
N LYS A 93 11.06 13.18 -23.98
CA LYS A 93 12.02 14.20 -23.53
C LYS A 93 11.67 14.75 -22.16
#